data_AF-A0A1E5GWL7-F1
#
_entry.id   AF-A0A1E5GWL7-F1
#
_cell.length_a   1.000
_cell.length_b   1.000
_cell.length_c   1.000
_cell.angle_alpha   90.00
_cell.angle_beta   90.00
_cell.angle_gamma   90.00
#
_symmetry.space_group_name_H-M   'P 1'
#
loop_
_entity.id
_entity.type
_entity.pdbx_description
1 polymer ?
#
loop_
_entity_poly.entity_id
_entity_poly.type
_entity_poly.pdbx_seq_one_letter_code
_entity_poly.pdbx_strand_id
1 'polypeptide(L)'
;MKNFFEESDFLKTTLQKNVRIQRKPQVNTIWHWVLLILFGLLAYGTMTQQFLLIALFVAIAAIVKGPMMLLWGAIYSALIAFFPPIGIVLSIAFFLINLGTVVKSWRISLTSAYFYLVPLLGGIFRAVIKNEPNYAVLIFVAFSILGLHFLLNWLYKNNSLSRTLAWSIVSVPYAILIMLLPTRFRRFKSNKKLKF
;
A
#
# COMPACT_ATOMS: atom_id res chain seq x y z
N MET A 1 25.90 3.20 -45.24
CA MET A 1 25.47 2.62 -43.95
C MET A 1 25.56 3.73 -42.91
N LYS A 2 24.42 4.26 -42.46
CA LYS A 2 24.34 5.39 -41.52
C LYS A 2 24.34 4.84 -40.09
N ASN A 3 25.17 5.42 -39.23
CA ASN A 3 25.56 4.89 -37.92
C ASN A 3 24.38 4.82 -36.92
N PHE A 4 23.79 3.63 -36.78
CA PHE A 4 22.81 3.32 -35.73
C PHE A 4 23.36 3.53 -34.30
N PHE A 5 24.69 3.56 -34.14
CA PHE A 5 25.35 3.75 -32.85
C PHE A 5 25.28 5.21 -32.34
N GLU A 6 25.41 6.21 -33.21
CA GLU A 6 25.35 7.64 -32.80
C GLU A 6 23.95 8.07 -32.35
N GLU A 7 22.91 7.54 -32.98
CA GLU A 7 21.52 7.83 -32.61
C GLU A 7 21.16 7.20 -31.26
N SER A 8 21.74 6.05 -30.92
CA SER A 8 21.55 5.40 -29.62
C SER A 8 22.20 6.16 -28.46
N ASP A 9 23.37 6.76 -28.69
CA ASP A 9 24.07 7.57 -27.70
C ASP A 9 23.46 8.97 -27.57
N PHE A 10 22.96 9.54 -28.67
CA PHE A 10 22.16 10.77 -28.62
C PHE A 10 20.84 10.55 -27.85
N LEU A 11 20.13 9.45 -28.09
CA LEU A 11 18.91 9.12 -27.33
C LEU A 11 19.22 8.83 -25.87
N LYS A 12 20.30 8.09 -25.55
CA LYS A 12 20.74 7.87 -24.17
C LYS A 12 21.07 9.19 -23.46
N THR A 13 21.86 10.05 -24.08
CA THR A 13 22.27 11.33 -23.47
C THR A 13 21.09 12.29 -23.33
N THR A 14 20.19 12.34 -24.30
CA THR A 14 18.98 13.19 -24.27
C THR A 14 17.96 12.67 -23.25
N LEU A 15 17.75 11.35 -23.15
CA LEU A 15 16.93 10.73 -22.11
C LEU A 15 17.55 10.88 -20.72
N GLN A 16 18.86 10.67 -20.58
CA GLN A 16 19.56 10.78 -19.30
C GLN A 16 19.63 12.22 -18.80
N LYS A 17 19.69 13.21 -19.71
CA LYS A 17 19.62 14.64 -19.38
C LYS A 17 18.20 15.09 -18.98
N ASN A 18 17.15 14.53 -19.60
CA ASN A 18 15.75 14.83 -19.24
C ASN A 18 15.22 14.06 -18.02
N VAL A 19 15.89 12.99 -17.57
CA VAL A 19 15.46 12.18 -16.41
C VAL A 19 16.15 12.60 -15.10
N ARG A 20 16.81 13.76 -15.05
CA ARG A 20 17.04 14.45 -13.77
C ARG A 20 15.81 15.26 -13.39
N ILE A 21 14.66 14.58 -13.25
CA ILE A 21 13.52 15.15 -12.54
C ILE A 21 14.06 15.52 -11.16
N GLN A 22 14.22 16.82 -10.87
CA GLN A 22 14.46 17.31 -9.52
C GLN A 22 13.25 16.91 -8.68
N ARG A 23 13.29 15.70 -8.13
CA ARG A 23 12.22 15.21 -7.27
C ARG A 23 12.35 15.96 -5.97
N LYS A 24 11.31 16.74 -5.63
CA LYS A 24 11.20 17.39 -4.33
C LYS A 24 11.56 16.39 -3.25
N PRO A 25 12.37 16.77 -2.25
CA PRO A 25 12.60 15.93 -1.09
C PRO A 25 11.25 15.56 -0.49
N GLN A 26 10.90 14.28 -0.55
CA GLN A 26 9.66 13.71 0.01
C GLN A 26 9.82 13.41 1.51
N VAL A 27 10.92 13.86 2.10
CA VAL A 27 11.25 13.71 3.51
C VAL A 27 10.42 14.74 4.30
N ASN A 28 9.78 14.31 5.39
CA ASN A 28 8.96 15.16 6.28
C ASN A 28 7.66 15.75 5.69
N THR A 29 6.98 15.01 4.81
CA THR A 29 5.63 15.41 4.36
C THR A 29 4.58 15.20 5.46
N ILE A 30 3.41 15.85 5.35
CA ILE A 30 2.29 15.65 6.29
C ILE A 30 1.97 14.15 6.45
N TRP A 31 1.99 13.40 5.35
CA TRP A 31 1.74 11.95 5.36
C TRP A 31 2.78 11.14 6.13
N HIS A 32 4.03 11.60 6.17
CA HIS A 32 5.08 10.98 6.99
C HIS A 32 4.75 11.10 8.48
N TRP A 33 4.41 12.31 8.93
CA TRP A 33 4.05 12.55 10.33
C TRP A 33 2.76 11.85 10.73
N VAL A 34 1.75 11.85 9.84
CA VAL A 34 0.51 11.09 10.04
C VAL A 34 0.83 9.60 10.23
N LEU A 35 1.70 9.00 9.42
CA LEU A 35 2.10 7.60 9.60
C LEU A 35 2.80 7.36 10.94
N LEU A 36 3.71 8.24 11.36
CA LEU A 36 4.39 8.11 12.65
C LEU A 36 3.42 8.22 13.83
N ILE A 37 2.46 9.15 13.76
CA ILE A 37 1.43 9.32 14.80
C ILE A 37 0.51 8.09 14.85
N LEU A 38 0.01 7.63 13.71
CA LEU A 38 -0.85 6.44 13.62
C LEU A 38 -0.12 5.19 14.13
N PHE A 39 1.15 5.04 13.78
CA PHE A 39 2.00 3.96 14.28
C PHE A 39 2.23 4.07 15.79
N GLY A 40 2.54 5.27 16.30
CA GLY A 40 2.72 5.51 17.73
C GLY A 40 1.47 5.18 18.53
N LEU A 41 0.28 5.54 18.00
CA LEU A 41 -1.01 5.16 18.58
C LEU A 41 -1.18 3.64 18.62
N LEU A 42 -0.82 2.94 17.54
CA LEU A 42 -0.85 1.48 17.49
C LEU A 42 0.13 0.87 18.52
N ALA A 43 1.37 1.36 18.57
CA ALA A 43 2.43 0.82 19.42
C ALA A 43 2.17 1.04 20.91
N TYR A 44 1.55 2.17 21.28
CA TYR A 44 1.21 2.48 22.67
C TYR A 44 -0.11 1.85 23.11
N GLY A 45 -1.06 1.70 22.19
CA GLY A 45 -2.41 1.21 22.49
C GLY A 45 -2.42 -0.18 23.10
N THR A 46 -3.43 -0.45 23.93
CA THR A 46 -3.70 -1.80 24.43
C THR A 46 -4.14 -2.72 23.29
N MET A 47 -4.10 -4.04 23.50
CA MET A 47 -4.51 -5.01 22.47
C MET A 47 -5.88 -4.71 21.85
N THR A 48 -6.88 -4.37 22.68
CA THR A 48 -8.21 -4.01 22.19
C THR A 48 -8.19 -2.74 21.35
N GLN A 49 -7.43 -1.72 21.76
CA GLN A 49 -7.26 -0.48 21.01
C GLN A 49 -6.53 -0.69 19.68
N GLN A 50 -5.53 -1.58 19.65
CA GLN A 50 -4.82 -1.96 18.42
C GLN A 50 -5.77 -2.57 17.39
N PHE A 51 -6.60 -3.54 17.79
CA PHE A 51 -7.59 -4.13 16.90
C PHE A 51 -8.66 -3.13 16.46
N LEU A 52 -9.11 -2.24 17.34
CA LEU A 52 -10.05 -1.17 16.99
C LEU A 52 -9.45 -0.20 15.97
N LEU A 53 -8.19 0.20 16.12
CA LEU A 53 -7.49 1.05 15.15
C LEU A 53 -7.32 0.35 13.80
N ILE A 54 -6.98 -0.94 13.80
CA ILE A 54 -6.90 -1.73 12.57
C ILE A 54 -8.29 -1.82 11.91
N ALA A 55 -9.35 -2.07 12.67
CA ALA A 55 -10.72 -2.09 12.17
C ALA A 55 -11.14 -0.73 11.58
N LEU A 56 -10.74 0.38 12.21
CA LEU A 56 -10.95 1.73 11.69
C LEU A 56 -10.22 1.93 10.34
N PHE A 57 -8.97 1.50 10.22
CA PHE A 57 -8.25 1.55 8.95
C PHE A 57 -8.94 0.73 7.86
N VAL A 58 -9.47 -0.45 8.21
CA VAL A 58 -10.27 -1.27 7.30
C VAL A 58 -11.51 -0.50 6.84
N ALA A 59 -12.26 0.12 7.75
CA ALA A 59 -13.47 0.87 7.42
C ALA A 59 -13.18 2.04 6.48
N ILE A 60 -12.14 2.84 6.78
CA ILE A 60 -11.71 3.96 5.93
C ILE A 60 -11.28 3.44 4.55
N ALA A 61 -10.48 2.37 4.51
CA ALA A 61 -10.04 1.77 3.26
C ALA A 61 -11.21 1.18 2.46
N ALA A 62 -12.21 0.58 3.10
CA ALA A 62 -13.39 0.04 2.46
C ALA A 62 -14.25 1.14 1.83
N ILE A 63 -14.45 2.28 2.50
CA ILE A 63 -15.21 3.42 1.98
C ILE A 63 -14.51 4.05 0.78
N VAL A 64 -13.18 4.12 0.78
CA VAL A 64 -12.43 4.76 -0.32
C VAL A 64 -12.21 3.78 -1.47
N LYS A 65 -11.67 2.59 -1.19
CA LYS A 65 -11.33 1.60 -2.23
C LYS A 65 -12.53 0.81 -2.71
N GLY A 66 -13.53 0.54 -1.87
CA GLY A 66 -14.70 -0.26 -2.22
C GLY A 66 -15.49 0.32 -3.40
N PRO A 67 -16.04 1.55 -3.28
CA PRO A 67 -16.78 2.20 -4.37
C PRO A 67 -15.92 2.40 -5.62
N MET A 68 -14.65 2.79 -5.44
CA MET A 68 -13.74 3.01 -6.56
C MET A 68 -13.48 1.71 -7.34
N MET A 69 -13.43 0.56 -6.66
CA MET A 69 -13.24 -0.75 -7.29
C MET A 69 -14.47 -1.16 -8.11
N LEU A 70 -15.69 -0.81 -7.65
CA LEU A 70 -16.93 -1.04 -8.40
C LEU A 70 -17.00 -0.16 -9.65
N LEU A 71 -16.67 1.14 -9.52
CA LEU A 71 -16.65 2.07 -10.65
C LEU A 71 -15.64 1.63 -11.72
N TRP A 72 -14.41 1.27 -11.33
CA TRP A 72 -13.43 0.74 -12.27
C TRP A 72 -13.87 -0.56 -12.93
N GLY A 73 -14.51 -1.46 -12.17
CA GLY A 73 -15.06 -2.70 -12.72
C GLY A 73 -16.17 -2.44 -13.75
N ALA A 74 -17.05 -1.47 -13.48
CA ALA A 74 -18.10 -1.07 -14.40
C ALA A 74 -17.54 -0.42 -15.67
N ILE A 75 -16.57 0.50 -15.54
CA ILE A 75 -15.89 1.14 -16.68
C ILE A 75 -15.16 0.08 -17.52
N TYR A 76 -14.41 -0.83 -16.89
CA TYR A 76 -13.69 -1.90 -17.59
C TYR A 76 -14.66 -2.83 -18.34
N SER A 77 -15.75 -3.21 -17.69
CA SER A 77 -16.78 -4.05 -18.30
C SER A 77 -17.49 -3.35 -19.47
N ALA A 78 -17.78 -2.05 -19.32
CA ALA A 78 -18.35 -1.24 -20.38
C ALA A 78 -17.39 -1.12 -21.57
N LEU A 79 -16.10 -0.85 -21.32
CA LEU A 79 -15.09 -0.73 -22.37
C LEU A 79 -14.93 -2.03 -23.18
N ILE A 80 -14.94 -3.18 -22.50
CA ILE A 80 -14.91 -4.50 -23.16
C ILE A 80 -16.19 -4.76 -23.94
N ALA A 81 -17.35 -4.40 -23.39
CA ALA A 81 -18.63 -4.60 -24.05
C ALA A 81 -18.75 -3.77 -25.35
N PHE A 82 -18.25 -2.53 -25.34
CA PHE A 82 -18.24 -1.66 -26.53
C PHE A 82 -17.14 -2.03 -27.53
N PHE A 83 -15.99 -2.51 -27.06
CA PHE A 83 -14.85 -2.83 -27.92
C PHE A 83 -14.13 -4.11 -27.45
N PRO A 84 -14.59 -5.29 -27.88
CA PRO A 84 -14.02 -6.58 -27.47
C PRO A 84 -12.49 -6.71 -27.68
N PRO A 85 -11.88 -6.19 -28.77
CA PRO A 85 -10.43 -6.27 -28.98
C PRO A 85 -9.61 -5.49 -27.94
N ILE A 86 -10.17 -4.42 -27.38
CA ILE A 86 -9.52 -3.57 -26.37
C ILE A 86 -9.32 -4.34 -25.05
N GLY A 87 -10.17 -5.33 -24.77
CA GLY A 87 -10.04 -6.20 -23.60
C GLY A 87 -8.70 -6.94 -23.55
N ILE A 88 -8.25 -7.49 -24.68
CA ILE A 88 -6.98 -8.22 -24.79
C ILE A 88 -5.81 -7.26 -24.53
N VAL A 89 -5.85 -6.06 -25.11
CA VAL A 89 -4.81 -5.03 -24.95
C VAL A 89 -4.71 -4.60 -23.48
N LEU A 90 -5.85 -4.34 -22.82
CA LEU A 90 -5.84 -3.99 -21.40
C LEU A 90 -5.36 -5.15 -20.51
N SER A 91 -5.74 -6.40 -20.81
CA SER A 91 -5.27 -7.55 -20.03
C SER A 91 -3.75 -7.70 -20.10
N ILE A 92 -3.15 -7.52 -21.28
CA ILE A 92 -1.69 -7.54 -21.45
C ILE A 92 -1.06 -6.35 -20.71
N ALA A 93 -1.63 -5.14 -20.82
CA ALA A 93 -1.15 -3.97 -20.10
C ALA A 93 -1.18 -4.18 -18.58
N PHE A 94 -2.29 -4.68 -18.03
CA PHE A 94 -2.41 -5.00 -16.61
C PHE A 94 -1.42 -6.08 -16.18
N PHE A 95 -1.18 -7.09 -17.01
CA PHE A 95 -0.20 -8.13 -16.73
C PHE A 95 1.22 -7.55 -16.62
N LEU A 96 1.63 -6.70 -17.57
CA LEU A 96 2.95 -6.05 -17.57
C LEU A 96 3.12 -5.09 -16.37
N ILE A 97 2.08 -4.32 -16.04
CA ILE A 97 2.06 -3.45 -14.86
C ILE A 97 2.21 -4.28 -13.58
N ASN A 98 1.52 -5.43 -13.49
CA ASN A 98 1.57 -6.32 -12.33
C ASN A 98 2.94 -6.98 -12.13
N LEU A 99 3.65 -7.35 -13.21
CA LEU A 99 5.02 -7.86 -13.11
C LEU A 99 5.99 -6.82 -12.52
N GLY A 100 5.87 -5.56 -12.93
CA GLY A 100 6.70 -4.47 -12.42
C GLY A 100 6.40 -4.08 -10.96
N THR A 101 5.17 -4.24 -10.49
CA THR A 101 4.80 -3.97 -9.09
C THR A 101 5.31 -5.04 -8.12
N VAL A 102 5.37 -6.33 -8.51
CA VAL A 102 5.84 -7.40 -7.61
C VAL A 102 7.30 -7.19 -7.16
N VAL A 103 8.21 -6.87 -8.10
CA VAL A 103 9.64 -6.67 -7.79
C VAL A 103 9.89 -5.37 -7.01
N LYS A 104 9.07 -4.33 -7.25
CA LYS A 104 9.20 -3.02 -6.60
C LYS A 104 8.54 -2.96 -5.21
N SER A 105 7.64 -3.89 -4.90
CA SER A 105 6.77 -3.85 -3.71
C SER A 105 7.41 -4.41 -2.43
N TRP A 106 8.51 -5.16 -2.51
CA TRP A 106 9.04 -5.83 -1.30
C TRP A 106 9.41 -4.85 -0.17
N ARG A 107 9.92 -3.66 -0.50
CA ARG A 107 10.26 -2.62 0.49
C ARG A 107 9.03 -2.02 1.14
N ILE A 108 7.97 -1.78 0.35
CA ILE A 108 6.68 -1.29 0.85
C ILE A 108 6.04 -2.37 1.73
N SER A 109 6.12 -3.63 1.30
CA SER A 109 5.64 -4.78 2.06
C SER A 109 6.37 -4.90 3.39
N LEU A 110 7.69 -4.75 3.41
CA LEU A 110 8.49 -4.80 4.65
C LEU A 110 8.17 -3.63 5.59
N THR A 111 8.04 -2.40 5.10
CA THR A 111 7.61 -1.26 5.92
C THR A 111 6.18 -1.44 6.44
N SER A 112 5.27 -1.99 5.64
CA SER A 112 3.90 -2.30 6.10
C SER A 112 3.87 -3.44 7.13
N ALA A 113 4.71 -4.46 6.96
CA ALA A 113 4.86 -5.53 7.92
C ALA A 113 5.37 -4.98 9.25
N TYR A 114 6.41 -4.14 9.21
CA TYR A 114 6.89 -3.44 10.40
C TYR A 114 5.78 -2.60 11.07
N PHE A 115 5.02 -1.84 10.28
CA PHE A 115 3.97 -0.95 10.78
C PHE A 115 2.90 -1.69 11.61
N TYR A 116 2.53 -2.92 11.23
CA TYR A 116 1.49 -3.68 11.93
C TYR A 116 2.05 -4.73 12.89
N LEU A 117 3.11 -5.46 12.50
CA LEU A 117 3.65 -6.55 13.31
C LEU A 117 4.35 -6.05 14.57
N VAL A 118 5.11 -4.95 14.50
CA VAL A 118 5.85 -4.48 15.69
C VAL A 118 4.92 -4.09 16.84
N PRO A 119 3.86 -3.28 16.62
CA PRO A 119 2.87 -2.99 17.66
C PRO A 119 2.14 -4.24 18.17
N LEU A 120 1.75 -5.16 17.28
CA LEU A 120 1.05 -6.38 17.65
C LEU A 120 1.92 -7.31 18.49
N LEU A 121 3.17 -7.53 18.08
CA LEU A 121 4.14 -8.31 18.84
C LEU A 121 4.40 -7.66 20.20
N GLY A 122 4.60 -6.34 20.25
CA GLY A 122 4.74 -5.59 21.50
C GLY A 122 3.52 -5.76 22.42
N GLY A 123 2.31 -5.73 21.86
CA GLY A 123 1.08 -6.03 22.59
C GLY A 123 1.05 -7.47 23.14
N ILE A 124 1.53 -8.46 22.37
CA ILE A 124 1.58 -9.86 22.81
C ILE A 124 2.59 -10.00 23.95
N PHE A 125 3.78 -9.43 23.80
CA PHE A 125 4.80 -9.43 24.84
C PHE A 125 4.30 -8.81 26.14
N ARG A 126 3.60 -7.69 26.06
CA ARG A 126 2.97 -7.03 27.23
C ARG A 126 1.87 -7.87 27.87
N ALA A 127 1.13 -8.65 27.09
CA ALA A 127 0.11 -9.56 27.62
C ALA A 127 0.74 -10.76 28.36
N VAL A 128 1.92 -11.21 27.94
CA VAL A 128 2.67 -12.31 28.57
C VAL A 128 3.40 -11.82 29.82
N ILE A 129 4.06 -10.67 29.74
CA ILE A 129 4.80 -10.06 30.86
C ILE A 129 3.81 -9.25 31.70
N LYS A 130 3.14 -9.93 32.64
CA LYS A 130 2.30 -9.27 33.64
C LYS A 130 3.15 -8.28 34.47
N ASN A 131 2.64 -7.06 34.69
CA ASN A 131 3.31 -5.94 35.37
C ASN A 131 4.50 -5.30 34.63
N GLU A 132 4.42 -5.18 33.31
CA GLU A 132 5.39 -4.35 32.59
C GLU A 132 5.31 -2.87 33.02
N PRO A 133 6.44 -2.24 33.41
CA PRO A 133 6.42 -0.86 33.87
C PRO A 133 6.19 0.12 32.71
N ASN A 134 5.47 1.21 32.98
CA ASN A 134 5.09 2.19 31.95
C ASN A 134 6.28 2.80 31.19
N TYR A 135 7.44 2.96 31.84
CA TYR A 135 8.63 3.48 31.18
C TYR A 135 9.18 2.52 30.11
N ALA A 136 9.07 1.20 30.31
CA ALA A 136 9.55 0.22 29.34
C ALA A 136 8.70 0.26 28.06
N VAL A 137 7.38 0.42 28.22
CA VAL A 137 6.44 0.63 27.10
C VAL A 137 6.80 1.91 26.33
N LEU A 138 7.06 3.02 27.02
CA LEU A 138 7.43 4.27 26.36
C LEU A 138 8.77 4.17 25.62
N ILE A 139 9.77 3.49 26.20
CA ILE A 139 11.05 3.22 25.54
C ILE A 139 10.83 2.38 24.29
N PHE A 140 10.05 1.30 24.38
CA PHE A 140 9.71 0.45 23.23
C PHE A 140 9.02 1.26 22.12
N VAL A 141 8.04 2.08 22.46
CA VAL A 141 7.32 2.94 21.51
C VAL A 141 8.28 3.93 20.85
N ALA A 142 9.13 4.60 21.62
CA ALA A 142 10.11 5.56 21.09
C ALA A 142 11.09 4.88 20.11
N PHE A 143 11.70 3.75 20.50
CA PHE A 143 12.58 2.98 19.63
C PHE A 143 11.86 2.49 18.37
N SER A 144 10.62 2.03 18.51
CA SER A 144 9.82 1.54 17.39
C SER A 144 9.49 2.65 16.39
N ILE A 145 9.15 3.85 16.88
CA ILE A 145 8.89 5.04 16.06
C ILE A 145 10.16 5.46 15.31
N LEU A 146 11.32 5.46 15.99
CA LEU A 146 12.60 5.74 15.33
C LEU A 146 12.88 4.74 14.21
N GLY A 147 12.68 3.45 14.47
CA GLY A 147 12.82 2.41 13.45
C GLY A 147 11.91 2.65 12.24
N LEU A 148 10.64 2.98 12.46
CA LEU A 148 9.72 3.32 11.37
C LEU A 148 10.16 4.57 10.61
N HIS A 149 10.64 5.60 11.32
CA HIS A 149 11.12 6.84 10.70
C HIS A 149 12.27 6.56 9.72
N PHE A 150 13.26 5.75 10.10
CA PHE A 150 14.36 5.36 9.22
C PHE A 150 13.88 4.53 8.02
N LEU A 151 12.98 3.57 8.25
CA LEU A 151 12.36 2.77 7.19
C LEU A 151 11.62 3.63 6.15
N LEU A 152 10.84 4.62 6.61
CA LEU A 152 10.13 5.55 5.74
C LEU A 152 11.11 6.42 4.93
N ASN A 153 12.15 6.96 5.57
CA ASN A 153 13.18 7.76 4.88
C ASN A 153 13.95 6.93 3.84
N TRP A 154 14.27 5.68 4.17
CA TRP A 154 14.89 4.75 3.23
C TRP A 154 13.98 4.48 2.02
N LEU A 155 12.67 4.37 2.25
CA LEU A 155 11.70 4.12 1.18
C LEU A 155 11.52 5.34 0.27
N TYR A 156 11.46 6.56 0.83
CA TYR A 156 11.35 7.80 0.05
C TYR A 156 12.56 8.05 -0.85
N LYS A 157 13.78 7.74 -0.38
CA LYS A 157 14.99 7.81 -1.23
C LYS A 157 14.88 6.92 -2.47
N ASN A 158 14.08 5.87 -2.40
CA ASN A 158 13.99 4.81 -3.40
C ASN A 158 12.73 4.87 -4.29
N ASN A 159 12.21 6.07 -4.54
CA ASN A 159 11.16 6.39 -5.52
C ASN A 159 9.69 6.24 -5.06
N SER A 160 9.39 6.13 -3.76
CA SER A 160 7.99 6.10 -3.30
C SER A 160 7.44 7.50 -2.99
N LEU A 161 6.27 7.83 -3.53
CA LEU A 161 5.52 9.02 -3.11
C LEU A 161 4.91 8.81 -1.72
N SER A 162 5.12 9.73 -0.77
CA SER A 162 4.66 9.60 0.63
C SER A 162 3.15 9.42 0.75
N ARG A 163 2.35 10.12 -0.07
CA ARG A 163 0.89 9.97 -0.10
C ARG A 163 0.48 8.55 -0.53
N THR A 164 1.04 8.07 -1.63
CA THR A 164 0.73 6.73 -2.16
C THR A 164 1.20 5.65 -1.19
N LEU A 165 2.35 5.87 -0.54
CA LEU A 165 2.88 4.99 0.48
C LEU A 165 1.95 4.89 1.69
N ALA A 166 1.52 6.04 2.24
CA ALA A 166 0.62 6.07 3.37
C ALA A 166 -0.69 5.33 3.08
N TRP A 167 -1.28 5.59 1.92
CA TRP A 167 -2.47 4.86 1.48
C TRP A 167 -2.23 3.37 1.28
N SER A 168 -1.05 2.98 0.78
CA SER A 168 -0.69 1.57 0.63
C SER A 168 -0.65 0.89 2.00
N ILE A 169 0.07 1.47 2.96
CA ILE A 169 0.23 0.92 4.32
C ILE A 169 -1.14 0.82 5.01
N VAL A 170 -1.89 1.92 5.10
CA VAL A 170 -3.20 1.96 5.78
C VAL A 170 -4.19 0.95 5.20
N SER A 171 -4.10 0.67 3.89
CA SER A 171 -5.01 -0.26 3.22
C SER A 171 -4.63 -1.73 3.33
N VAL A 172 -3.48 -2.08 3.91
CA VAL A 172 -3.00 -3.47 4.00
C VAL A 172 -4.00 -4.37 4.74
N PRO A 173 -4.55 -4.01 5.92
CA PRO A 173 -5.49 -4.87 6.62
C PRO A 173 -6.75 -5.17 5.79
N TYR A 174 -7.26 -4.17 5.06
CA TYR A 174 -8.38 -4.34 4.15
C TYR A 174 -8.05 -5.29 2.99
N ALA A 175 -6.85 -5.17 2.41
CA ALA A 175 -6.39 -6.05 1.34
C ALA A 175 -6.29 -7.52 1.81
N ILE A 176 -5.78 -7.75 3.02
CA ILE A 176 -5.71 -9.08 3.64
C ILE A 176 -7.11 -9.64 3.86
N LEU A 177 -8.05 -8.83 4.39
CA LEU A 177 -9.43 -9.27 4.58
C LEU A 177 -10.11 -9.67 3.28
N ILE A 178 -9.94 -8.92 2.19
CA ILE A 178 -10.47 -9.30 0.88
C ILE A 178 -9.85 -10.60 0.38
N MET A 179 -8.54 -10.78 0.58
CA MET A 179 -7.82 -11.99 0.17
C MET A 179 -8.31 -13.23 0.93
N LEU A 180 -8.62 -13.06 2.21
CA LEU A 180 -9.10 -14.13 3.09
C LEU A 180 -10.61 -14.38 2.93
N LEU A 181 -11.35 -13.43 2.36
CA LEU A 181 -12.77 -13.57 2.09
C LEU A 181 -12.99 -14.65 1.00
N PRO A 182 -13.77 -15.70 1.29
CA PRO A 182 -13.98 -16.75 0.30
C PRO A 182 -14.75 -16.20 -0.90
N THR A 183 -14.32 -16.59 -2.10
CA THR A 183 -14.82 -16.11 -3.41
C THR A 183 -16.34 -16.16 -3.56
N ARG A 184 -17.02 -17.03 -2.79
CA ARG A 184 -18.47 -17.16 -2.73
C ARG A 184 -19.22 -15.91 -2.25
N PHE A 185 -18.64 -15.12 -1.35
CA PHE A 185 -19.26 -13.85 -0.89
C PHE A 185 -18.91 -12.66 -1.80
N ARG A 186 -17.93 -12.84 -2.70
CA ARG A 186 -17.57 -11.86 -3.74
C ARG A 186 -18.62 -11.78 -4.85
N ARG A 187 -19.54 -12.76 -4.90
CA ARG A 187 -20.69 -12.85 -5.81
C ARG A 187 -22.00 -12.76 -5.03
N PHE A 188 -22.35 -11.60 -4.48
CA PHE A 188 -23.78 -11.25 -4.38
C PHE A 188 -24.27 -10.93 -5.80
N LYS A 189 -24.18 -11.93 -6.69
CA LYS A 189 -24.71 -11.88 -8.04
C LYS A 189 -26.21 -12.03 -7.90
N SER A 190 -26.90 -10.93 -8.17
CA SER A 190 -28.17 -10.88 -8.87
C SER A 190 -28.55 -12.24 -9.44
N ASN A 191 -29.44 -12.93 -8.74
CA ASN A 191 -30.21 -14.02 -9.30
C ASN A 191 -31.63 -13.94 -8.72
N LYS A 192 -32.27 -12.77 -8.90
CA LYS A 192 -33.73 -12.77 -9.00
C LYS A 192 -34.04 -13.46 -10.32
N LYS A 193 -34.32 -14.76 -10.22
CA LYS A 193 -34.86 -15.58 -11.29
C LYS A 193 -36.00 -14.81 -11.97
N LEU A 194 -35.81 -14.42 -13.23
CA LEU A 194 -36.93 -14.21 -14.14
C LEU A 194 -37.53 -15.59 -14.36
N LYS A 195 -38.69 -15.83 -13.74
CA LYS A 195 -39.58 -16.91 -14.15
C LYS A 195 -40.26 -16.44 -15.44
N PHE A 196 -40.10 -17.25 -16.48
CA PHE A 196 -40.96 -17.23 -17.67
C PHE A 196 -42.41 -17.47 -17.27
#